data_AF-A0A962AYD4-F1
#
_entry.id   AF-A0A962AYD4-F1
#
_cell.length_a   1.000
_cell.length_b   1.000
_cell.length_c   1.000
_cell.angle_alpha   90.00
_cell.angle_beta   90.00
_cell.angle_gamma   90.00
#
_symmetry.space_group_name_H-M   'P 1'
#
loop_
_entity.id
_entity.type
_entity.pdbx_description
1 polymer ?
#
loop_
_entity_poly.entity_id
_entity_poly.type
_entity_poly.pdbx_seq_one_letter_code
_entity_poly.pdbx_strand_id
1 'polypeptide(L)' 'MIRDQARLDELLARIRRFVREVAIPNEARVEREDHVGDDLLAAMRGIGSFGWSIPESYGGSGLTTEEL' A
#
# COMPACT_ATOMS: atom_id res chain seq x y z
N MET A 1 -14.26 -10.45 9.06
CA MET A 1 -13.43 -11.26 9.96
C MET A 1 -12.06 -11.37 9.31
N ILE A 2 -10.99 -11.13 10.07
CA ILE A 2 -9.61 -11.31 9.58
C ILE A 2 -9.41 -12.79 9.21
N ARG A 3 -8.98 -13.06 7.98
CA ARG A 3 -8.85 -14.43 7.44
C ARG A 3 -7.50 -15.03 7.78
N ASP A 4 -6.46 -14.20 7.79
CA ASP A 4 -5.09 -14.61 8.07
C ASP A 4 -4.32 -13.49 8.78
N GLN A 5 -4.14 -13.65 10.10
CA GLN A 5 -3.46 -12.66 10.93
C GLN A 5 -1.98 -12.50 10.55
N ALA A 6 -1.28 -13.58 10.21
CA ALA A 6 0.14 -13.52 9.89
C ALA A 6 0.38 -12.77 8.58
N ARG A 7 -0.43 -13.06 7.54
CA ARG A 7 -0.40 -12.33 6.26
C ARG A 7 -0.73 -10.85 6.46
N LEU A 8 -1.70 -10.52 7.32
CA LEU A 8 -2.04 -9.14 7.65
C LEU A 8 -0.89 -8.42 8.35
N ASP A 9 -0.25 -9.05 9.33
CA ASP A 9 0.88 -8.47 10.08
C ASP A 9 2.07 -8.17 9.14
N GLU A 10 2.36 -9.06 8.19
CA GLU A 10 3.37 -8.85 7.16
C GLU A 10 3.04 -7.69 6.21
N LEU A 11 1.77 -7.57 5.79
CA LEU A 11 1.30 -6.43 4.99
C LEU A 11 1.50 -5.13 5.76
N LEU A 12 1.04 -5.07 7.01
CA LEU A 12 1.15 -3.89 7.87
C LEU A 12 2.62 -3.51 8.11
N ALA A 13 3.51 -4.49 8.32
CA ALA A 13 4.93 -4.23 8.48
C ALA A 13 5.55 -3.60 7.22
N ARG A 14 5.22 -4.12 6.03
CA ARG A 14 5.69 -3.55 4.75
C ARG A 14 5.16 -2.14 4.52
N ILE A 15 3.87 -1.91 4.78
CA ILE A 15 3.24 -0.58 4.64
C ILE A 15 3.87 0.42 5.60
N ARG A 16 4.04 0.07 6.88
CA ARG A 16 4.67 0.95 7.88
C ARG A 16 6.09 1.34 7.48
N ARG A 17 6.86 0.41 6.93
CA ARG A 17 8.21 0.70 6.41
C ARG A 17 8.15 1.67 5.23
N PHE A 18 7.30 1.39 4.24
CA PHE A 18 7.11 2.28 3.09
C PHE A 18 6.71 3.70 3.51
N VAL A 19 5.77 3.84 4.45
CA VAL A 19 5.33 5.16 4.93
C VAL A 19 6.49 5.92 5.56
N ARG A 20 7.29 5.27 6.42
CA ARG A 20 8.41 5.91 7.13
C ARG A 20 9.59 6.25 6.22
N GLU A 21 9.93 5.36 5.31
CA GLU A 21 11.16 5.45 4.52
C GLU A 21 10.96 6.11 3.15
N VAL A 22 9.73 6.13 2.63
CA VAL A 22 9.42 6.64 1.29
C VAL A 22 8.35 7.74 1.33
N ALA A 23 7.17 7.47 1.90
CA ALA A 23 6.05 8.40 1.81
C ALA A 23 6.31 9.72 2.56
N ILE A 24 6.63 9.65 3.87
CA ILE A 24 6.89 10.84 4.69
C ILE A 24 8.06 11.68 4.14
N PRO A 25 9.22 11.09 3.78
CA PRO A 25 10.30 11.86 3.16
C PRO A 25 9.93 12.59 1.85
N ASN A 26 8.90 12.12 1.14
CA ASN A 26 8.45 12.71 -0.13
C ASN A 26 7.19 13.59 0.01
N GLU A 27 6.60 13.73 1.20
CA GLU A 27 5.35 14.47 1.41
C GLU A 27 5.45 15.92 0.91
N ALA A 28 6.48 16.66 1.34
CA ALA A 28 6.69 18.05 0.91
C ALA A 28 7.00 18.19 -0.60
N ARG A 29 7.46 17.12 -1.26
CA ARG A 29 7.62 17.11 -2.72
C ARG A 29 6.26 17.04 -3.40
N VAL A 30 5.44 16.06 -2.99
CA VAL A 30 4.11 15.83 -3.53
C VAL A 30 3.22 17.06 -3.34
N GLU A 31 3.24 17.67 -2.15
CA GLU A 31 2.45 18.88 -1.87
C GLU A 31 2.83 20.04 -2.79
N ARG A 32 4.14 20.30 -2.95
CA ARG A 32 4.63 21.41 -3.77
C ARG A 32 4.34 21.20 -5.27
N GLU A 33 4.41 19.95 -5.73
CA GLU A 33 4.25 19.60 -7.14
C GLU A 33 2.80 19.30 -7.52
N ASP A 34 1.90 19.18 -6.53
CA ASP A 34 0.52 18.70 -6.68
C ASP A 34 0.45 17.38 -7.50
N HIS A 35 1.45 16.52 -7.29
CA HIS A 35 1.67 15.35 -8.11
C HIS A 35 2.42 14.25 -7.36
N VAL A 36 1.89 13.03 -7.41
CA VAL A 36 2.60 11.83 -6.95
C VAL A 36 3.45 11.32 -8.11
N GLY A 37 4.75 11.62 -8.09
CA GLY A 37 5.68 11.25 -9.16
C GLY A 37 5.67 9.76 -9.51
N ASP A 38 5.99 9.45 -10.78
CA ASP A 38 6.01 8.08 -11.32
C ASP A 38 6.90 7.14 -10.51
N ASP A 39 7.98 7.65 -9.92
CA ASP A 39 8.88 6.91 -9.05
C ASP A 39 8.18 6.42 -7.78
N LEU A 40 7.35 7.27 -7.16
CA LEU A 40 6.55 6.93 -5.99
C LEU A 40 5.43 5.97 -6.36
N LEU A 41 4.76 6.17 -7.50
CA LEU A 41 3.74 5.25 -7.99
C LEU A 41 4.32 3.87 -8.27
N ALA A 42 5.51 3.79 -8.86
CA ALA A 42 6.21 2.53 -9.07
C ALA A 42 6.57 1.84 -7.73
N ALA A 43 7.05 2.59 -6.74
CA ALA A 43 7.33 2.06 -5.41
C ALA A 43 6.07 1.52 -4.71
N MET A 44 4.95 2.25 -4.80
CA MET A 44 3.64 1.82 -4.30
C MET A 44 3.16 0.53 -4.98
N ARG A 45 3.31 0.42 -6.30
CA ARG A 45 2.99 -0.81 -7.05
C ARG A 45 3.85 -1.98 -6.59
N GLY A 46 5.15 -1.75 -6.37
CA GLY A 46 6.09 -2.78 -5.94
C GLY A 46 5.75 -3.41 -4.59
N ILE A 47 5.08 -2.68 -3.69
CA ILE A 47 4.64 -3.22 -2.39
C ILE A 47 3.23 -3.81 -2.41
N GLY A 48 2.51 -3.72 -3.54
CA GLY A 48 1.14 -4.20 -3.67
C GLY A 48 0.14 -3.35 -2.89
N SER A 49 0.29 -2.02 -2.89
CA SER A 49 -0.60 -1.11 -2.15
C SER A 49 -1.94 -0.83 -2.85
N PHE A 50 -2.18 -1.42 -4.03
CA PHE A 50 -3.38 -1.16 -4.83
C PHE A 50 -4.30 -2.38 -4.87
N GLY A 51 -5.60 -2.16 -5.05
CA GLY A 51 -6.56 -3.23 -5.30
C GLY A 51 -6.78 -4.19 -4.13
N TRP A 52 -6.66 -3.70 -2.88
CA TRP A 52 -6.75 -4.56 -1.70
C TRP A 52 -8.09 -5.29 -1.57
N SER A 53 -9.20 -4.59 -1.77
CA SER A 53 -10.54 -5.16 -1.70
C SER A 53 -10.98 -5.85 -3.00
N ILE A 54 -10.18 -5.74 -4.07
CA ILE A 54 -10.52 -6.35 -5.36
C ILE A 54 -10.34 -7.88 -5.23
N PRO A 55 -11.29 -8.70 -5.71
CA PRO A 55 -11.14 -10.15 -5.67
C PRO A 55 -9.89 -10.64 -6.42
N GLU A 56 -9.29 -11.72 -5.94
CA GLU A 56 -8.09 -12.32 -6.54
C GLU A 56 -8.34 -12.77 -8.00
N SER A 57 -9.58 -13.14 -8.35
CA SER A 57 -9.97 -13.48 -9.74
C SER A 57 -9.82 -12.32 -10.73
N TYR A 58 -9.71 -11.08 -10.24
CA TYR A 58 -9.45 -9.88 -11.03
C TYR A 58 -8.05 -9.29 -10.77
N GLY A 59 -7.18 -10.03 -10.07
CA GLY A 59 -5.81 -9.62 -9.76
C GLY A 59 -5.67 -8.70 -8.54
N GLY A 60 -6.68 -8.62 -7.67
CA GLY A 60 -6.59 -7.91 -6.40
C GLY A 60 -6.11 -8.79 -5.23
N SER A 61 -6.03 -8.22 -4.03
CA SER A 61 -5.56 -8.93 -2.83
C SER A 61 -6.67 -9.67 -2.06
N GLY A 62 -7.94 -9.44 -2.40
CA GLY A 62 -9.09 -10.12 -1.79
C GLY A 62 -9.28 -9.89 -0.29
N LEU A 63 -8.74 -8.79 0.25
CA LEU A 63 -8.83 -8.46 1.68
C LEU A 63 -10.29 -8.22 2.10
N THR A 64 -10.60 -8.67 3.32
CA THR A 64 -11.88 -8.42 3.97
C THR A 64 -11.98 -6.99 4.47
N THR A 65 -13.19 -6.54 4.81
CA THR A 65 -13.42 -5.21 5.38
C THR A 65 -12.61 -4.97 6.65
N GLU A 66 -12.42 -5.98 7.50
CA GLU A 66 -11.64 -5.84 8.74
C GLU A 66 -10.12 -5.91 8.54
N GLU A 67 -9.65 -6.19 7.33
CA GLU A 67 -8.23 -6.18 6.95
C GLU A 67 -7.84 -4.87 6.22
N LEU A 68 -8.79 -3.95 5.99
CA LEU A 68 -8.61 -2.63 5.36
C LEU A 68 -8.55 -1.51 6.42
#